data_AF-A0A915BGA5-F1
#
_entry.id   AF-A0A915BGA5-F1
#
_cell.length_a   1.000
_cell.length_b   1.000
_cell.length_c   1.000
_cell.angle_alpha   90.00
_cell.angle_beta   90.00
_cell.angle_gamma   90.00
#
_symmetry.space_group_name_H-M   'P 1'
#
loop_
_entity.id
_entity.type
_entity.pdbx_description
1 polymer ?
#
loop_
_entity_poly.entity_id
_entity_poly.type
_entity_poly.pdbx_seq_one_letter_code
_entity_poly.pdbx_strand_id
1 'polypeptide(L)'
;MWDETSKERAKTRYEKIKHLGEGQFANVYKAKDTETGKFVAIKKIKLGSRHEVMDGVNRTAVREIKLLQELRHDNIIGLLDVIGHKTNIQLVFDFMETDLEHVVKDNSIILMPEHIKNITLQTLLGLEYLHLHWILHRVRLHFAVTNCG
;
A
#
# COMPACT_ATOMS: atom_id res chain seq x y z
N MET A 1 -20.18 -2.44 -8.28
CA MET A 1 -18.95 -1.62 -8.12
C MET A 1 -17.71 -2.49 -7.93
N TRP A 2 -17.82 -3.71 -7.41
CA TRP A 2 -16.97 -4.86 -7.77
C TRP A 2 -17.85 -6.12 -7.66
N ASP A 3 -17.69 -7.06 -8.57
CA ASP A 3 -18.58 -8.22 -8.76
C ASP A 3 -18.01 -9.50 -8.15
N GLU A 4 -18.81 -10.58 -8.11
CA GLU A 4 -18.40 -11.89 -7.60
C GLU A 4 -17.18 -12.44 -8.39
N THR A 5 -17.07 -12.10 -9.67
CA THR A 5 -15.97 -12.44 -10.60
C THR A 5 -14.62 -11.86 -10.18
N SER A 6 -14.61 -10.63 -9.65
CA SER A 6 -13.39 -9.96 -9.15
C SER A 6 -12.76 -10.68 -7.96
N LYS A 7 -13.57 -11.36 -7.15
CA LYS A 7 -13.12 -12.13 -5.98
C LYS A 7 -12.45 -13.44 -6.37
N GLU A 8 -13.03 -14.15 -7.34
CA GLU A 8 -12.48 -15.43 -7.80
C GLU A 8 -11.17 -15.21 -8.56
N ARG A 9 -11.12 -14.17 -9.39
CA ARG A 9 -9.89 -13.76 -10.11
C ARG A 9 -8.76 -13.37 -9.15
N ALA A 10 -9.09 -12.68 -8.06
CA ALA A 10 -8.10 -12.33 -7.05
C ALA A 10 -7.54 -13.55 -6.29
N LYS A 11 -8.39 -14.56 -6.06
CA LYS A 11 -8.00 -15.79 -5.36
C LYS A 11 -7.09 -16.67 -6.22
N THR A 12 -7.28 -16.66 -7.54
CA THR A 12 -6.41 -17.37 -8.49
C THR A 12 -5.13 -16.60 -8.83
N ARG A 13 -5.18 -15.27 -8.86
CA ARG A 13 -4.03 -14.44 -9.21
C ARG A 13 -3.02 -14.24 -8.08
N TYR A 14 -3.47 -14.00 -6.85
CA TYR A 14 -2.55 -13.65 -5.76
C TYR A 14 -2.45 -14.75 -4.70
N GLU A 15 -1.36 -15.51 -4.76
CA GLU A 15 -1.07 -16.59 -3.81
C GLU A 15 -0.46 -16.02 -2.53
N LYS A 16 -1.18 -16.10 -1.41
CA LYS A 16 -0.70 -15.59 -0.11
C LYS A 16 0.38 -16.49 0.47
N ILE A 17 1.53 -15.91 0.80
CA ILE A 17 2.70 -16.63 1.30
C ILE A 17 2.87 -16.44 2.81
N LYS A 18 2.88 -15.18 3.27
CA LYS A 18 3.25 -14.85 4.65
C LYS A 18 2.46 -13.67 5.17
N HIS A 19 2.08 -13.70 6.44
CA HIS A 19 1.57 -12.53 7.16
C HIS A 19 2.75 -11.63 7.58
N LEU A 20 2.71 -10.35 7.18
CA LEU A 20 3.79 -9.40 7.43
C LEU A 20 3.52 -8.52 8.65
N GLY A 21 2.26 -8.15 8.89
CA GLY A 21 1.94 -7.27 10.00
C GLY A 21 0.45 -7.03 10.15
N GLU A 22 0.07 -6.75 11.39
CA GLU A 22 -1.29 -6.41 11.77
C GLU A 22 -1.31 -4.99 12.34
N GLY A 23 -2.00 -4.09 11.66
CA GLY A 23 -2.28 -2.74 12.14
C GLY A 23 -3.69 -2.62 12.71
N GLN A 24 -3.97 -1.47 13.33
CA GLN A 24 -5.29 -1.13 13.86
C GLN A 24 -6.38 -1.19 12.76
N PHE A 25 -6.05 -0.80 11.53
CA PHE A 25 -7.00 -0.64 10.43
C PHE A 25 -6.82 -1.65 9.29
N ALA A 26 -5.76 -2.47 9.29
CA ALA A 26 -5.48 -3.39 8.20
C ALA A 26 -4.54 -4.54 8.59
N ASN A 27 -4.65 -5.67 7.87
CA ASN A 27 -3.66 -6.76 7.90
C ASN A 27 -2.88 -6.76 6.59
N VAL A 28 -1.56 -6.98 6.67
CA VAL A 28 -0.66 -6.97 5.50
C VAL A 28 -0.11 -8.37 5.28
N TYR A 29 -0.17 -8.83 4.03
CA TYR A 29 0.32 -10.14 3.61
C TYR A 29 1.30 -9.99 2.46
N LYS A 30 2.39 -10.76 2.47
CA LYS A 30 3.20 -11.04 1.28
C LYS A 30 2.46 -12.07 0.44
N ALA A 31 2.31 -11.79 -0.84
CA ALA A 31 1.76 -12.71 -1.82
C ALA A 31 2.64 -12.76 -3.07
N LYS A 32 2.47 -13.80 -3.88
CA LYS A 32 3.04 -13.90 -5.22
C LYS A 32 1.93 -13.70 -6.24
N ASP A 33 2.14 -12.79 -7.17
CA ASP A 33 1.28 -12.65 -8.34
C ASP A 33 1.61 -13.78 -9.31
N THR A 34 0.65 -14.66 -9.60
CA THR A 34 0.83 -15.82 -10.46
C THR A 34 0.92 -15.46 -11.94
N GLU A 35 0.43 -14.28 -12.34
CA GLU A 35 0.52 -13.78 -13.72
C GLU A 35 1.91 -13.20 -14.01
N THR A 36 2.49 -12.45 -13.07
CA THR A 36 3.79 -11.77 -13.26
C THR A 36 4.97 -12.48 -12.61
N GLY A 37 4.71 -13.42 -11.70
CA GLY A 37 5.71 -14.10 -10.88
C GLY A 37 6.34 -13.24 -9.78
N LYS A 38 5.98 -11.95 -9.68
CA LYS A 38 6.55 -10.99 -8.72
C LYS A 38 5.90 -11.11 -7.34
N PHE A 39 6.64 -10.71 -6.30
CA PHE A 39 6.06 -10.54 -4.98
C PHE A 39 5.30 -9.22 -4.88
N VAL A 40 4.16 -9.27 -4.19
CA VAL A 40 3.29 -8.11 -3.93
C VAL A 40 2.90 -8.07 -2.45
N ALA A 41 2.56 -6.88 -1.96
CA ALA A 41 2.01 -6.68 -0.63
C ALA A 41 0.49 -6.48 -0.71
N ILE A 42 -0.27 -7.34 -0.05
CA ILE A 42 -1.73 -7.23 0.04
C ILE A 42 -2.11 -6.63 1.38
N LYS A 43 -2.64 -5.41 1.36
CA LYS A 43 -3.21 -4.72 2.52
C LYS A 43 -4.71 -4.93 2.57
N LYS A 44 -5.17 -5.80 3.48
CA LYS A 44 -6.58 -6.08 3.73
C LYS A 44 -7.13 -5.10 4.77
N ILE A 45 -8.05 -4.25 4.37
CA ILE A 45 -8.68 -3.25 5.25
C ILE A 45 -9.65 -3.95 6.21
N LYS A 46 -9.54 -3.66 7.50
CA LYS A 46 -10.49 -4.05 8.54
C LYS A 46 -11.65 -3.04 8.49
N LEU A 47 -12.73 -3.37 7.80
CA LEU A 47 -13.95 -2.58 7.91
C LEU A 47 -14.54 -2.82 9.31
N GLY A 48 -14.87 -1.73 10.02
CA GLY A 48 -15.41 -1.75 11.37
C GLY A 48 -16.81 -2.38 11.43
N SER A 49 -17.42 -2.29 12.61
CA SER A 49 -18.67 -2.97 12.98
C SER A 49 -19.77 -2.87 11.92
N ARG A 50 -20.71 -3.83 11.91
CA ARG A 50 -21.81 -4.04 10.94
C ARG A 50 -22.55 -2.79 10.44
N HIS A 51 -22.53 -1.70 11.21
CA HIS A 51 -23.11 -0.39 10.88
C HIS A 51 -22.31 0.38 9.81
N GLU A 52 -20.97 0.35 9.83
CA GLU A 52 -20.13 0.96 8.77
C GLU A 52 -20.27 0.20 7.44
N VAL A 53 -20.61 -1.08 7.52
CA VAL A 53 -20.88 -1.93 6.36
C VAL A 53 -22.25 -1.62 5.72
N MET A 54 -23.23 -1.14 6.50
CA MET A 54 -24.57 -0.80 6.00
C MET A 54 -24.58 0.51 5.20
N ASP A 55 -23.69 1.45 5.52
CA ASP A 55 -23.47 2.69 4.74
C ASP A 55 -22.63 2.47 3.46
N GLY A 56 -22.11 1.25 3.27
CA GLY A 56 -21.18 0.91 2.19
C GLY A 56 -19.76 1.43 2.45
N VAL A 57 -18.85 1.17 1.50
CA VAL A 57 -17.51 1.77 1.55
C VAL A 57 -17.69 3.29 1.56
N ASN A 58 -17.25 3.96 2.62
CA ASN A 58 -17.33 5.42 2.75
C ASN A 58 -16.88 6.07 1.43
N ARG A 59 -17.73 6.92 0.84
CA ARG A 59 -17.45 7.57 -0.47
C ARG A 59 -16.09 8.26 -0.49
N THR A 60 -15.65 8.75 0.66
CA THR A 60 -14.31 9.32 0.87
C THR A 60 -13.20 8.30 0.61
N ALA A 61 -13.31 7.07 1.14
CA ALA A 61 -12.32 6.01 0.94
C ALA A 61 -12.27 5.54 -0.52
N VAL A 62 -13.42 5.47 -1.21
CA VAL A 62 -13.44 5.15 -2.65
C VAL A 62 -12.72 6.24 -3.45
N ARG A 63 -12.91 7.52 -3.09
CA ARG A 63 -12.21 8.64 -3.73
C ARG A 63 -10.71 8.57 -3.50
N GLU A 64 -10.28 8.26 -2.27
CA GLU A 64 -8.86 8.10 -1.93
C GLU A 64 -8.22 6.95 -2.70
N ILE A 65 -8.89 5.80 -2.82
CA ILE A 65 -8.39 4.66 -3.60
C ILE A 65 -8.23 5.03 -5.08
N LYS A 66 -9.20 5.74 -5.67
CA LYS A 66 -9.09 6.20 -7.06
C LYS A 66 -7.90 7.14 -7.26
N LEU A 67 -7.70 8.09 -6.33
CA LEU A 67 -6.53 8.96 -6.37
C LEU A 67 -5.24 8.16 -6.30
N LEU A 68 -5.14 7.18 -5.39
CA LEU A 68 -3.97 6.30 -5.29
C LEU A 68 -3.70 5.49 -6.57
N GLN A 69 -4.72 5.13 -7.34
CA GLN A 69 -4.55 4.44 -8.64
C GLN A 69 -3.97 5.35 -9.73
N GLU A 70 -4.17 6.66 -9.60
CA GLU A 70 -3.70 7.67 -10.55
C GLU A 70 -2.25 8.13 -10.25
N LEU A 71 -1.77 7.95 -9.02
CA LEU A 71 -0.41 8.33 -8.63
C LEU A 71 0.62 7.38 -9.25
N ARG A 72 1.55 7.95 -10.00
CA ARG A 72 2.68 7.24 -10.60
C ARG A 72 3.93 8.09 -10.50
N HIS A 73 4.83 7.69 -9.61
CA HIS A 73 6.10 8.37 -9.36
C HIS A 73 7.10 7.39 -8.75
N ASP A 74 8.38 7.45 -9.13
CA ASP A 74 9.40 6.48 -8.69
C ASP A 74 9.60 6.46 -7.16
N ASN A 75 9.34 7.59 -6.49
CA ASN A 75 9.42 7.72 -5.03
C ASN A 75 8.08 7.54 -4.30
N ILE A 76 7.05 7.01 -4.99
CA ILE A 76 5.73 6.69 -4.41
C ILE A 76 5.39 5.24 -4.73
N ILE A 77 5.01 4.46 -3.72
CA ILE A 77 4.65 3.05 -3.94
C ILE A 77 3.40 2.97 -4.82
N GLY A 78 3.46 2.12 -5.86
CA GLY A 78 2.37 1.95 -6.80
C GLY A 78 1.24 1.09 -6.22
N LEU A 79 -0.01 1.55 -6.38
CA LEU A 79 -1.18 0.71 -6.20
C LEU A 79 -1.42 -0.08 -7.49
N LEU A 80 -1.07 -1.36 -7.47
CA LEU A 80 -1.13 -2.25 -8.65
C LEU A 80 -2.57 -2.68 -8.95
N ASP A 81 -3.33 -3.00 -7.90
CA ASP A 81 -4.67 -3.57 -8.04
C ASP A 81 -5.54 -3.32 -6.81
N VAL A 82 -6.86 -3.35 -6.99
CA VAL A 82 -7.86 -3.19 -5.94
C VAL A 82 -8.88 -4.31 -6.03
N ILE A 83 -8.90 -5.14 -5.00
CA ILE A 83 -9.80 -6.29 -4.90
C ILE A 83 -10.84 -5.97 -3.85
N GLY A 84 -12.09 -5.74 -4.26
CA GLY A 84 -13.19 -5.50 -3.33
C GLY A 84 -14.31 -6.51 -3.47
N HIS A 85 -14.88 -6.94 -2.34
CA HIS A 85 -16.09 -7.74 -2.31
C HIS A 85 -16.92 -7.43 -1.06
N LYS A 86 -18.10 -6.82 -1.26
CA LYS A 86 -19.16 -6.46 -0.29
C LYS A 86 -18.69 -5.71 0.96
N THR A 87 -17.85 -6.35 1.78
CA THR A 87 -17.40 -5.93 3.10
C THR A 87 -15.89 -6.09 3.29
N ASN A 88 -15.14 -6.39 2.23
CA ASN A 88 -13.69 -6.58 2.28
C ASN A 88 -13.04 -5.86 1.12
N ILE A 89 -12.12 -4.94 1.42
CA ILE A 89 -11.27 -4.27 0.44
C ILE A 89 -9.84 -4.73 0.69
N GLN A 90 -9.18 -5.17 -0.38
CA GLN A 90 -7.77 -5.53 -0.41
C GLN A 90 -7.09 -4.66 -1.45
N LEU A 91 -6.01 -4.00 -1.04
CA LEU A 91 -5.18 -3.16 -1.90
C LEU A 91 -3.88 -3.90 -2.16
N VAL A 92 -3.47 -3.99 -3.41
CA VAL A 92 -2.26 -4.69 -3.85
C VAL A 92 -1.20 -3.67 -4.23
N PHE A 93 -0.07 -3.72 -3.55
CA PHE A 93 1.07 -2.83 -3.76
C PHE A 93 2.29 -3.62 -4.21
N ASP A 94 3.27 -2.90 -4.76
CA ASP A 94 4.63 -3.43 -4.89
C ASP A 94 5.15 -3.92 -3.52
N PHE A 95 5.85 -5.05 -3.52
CA PHE A 95 6.46 -5.58 -2.29
C PHE A 95 7.83 -4.94 -2.06
N MET A 96 8.01 -4.34 -0.90
CA MET A 96 9.29 -3.85 -0.39
C MET A 96 9.90 -4.87 0.57
N GLU A 97 11.19 -5.15 0.42
CA GLU A 97 11.88 -6.13 1.28
C GLU A 97 12.12 -5.61 2.70
N THR A 98 12.36 -4.31 2.81
CA THR A 98 12.65 -3.62 4.07
C THR A 98 11.88 -2.31 4.16
N ASP A 99 11.78 -1.76 5.37
CA ASP A 99 11.26 -0.42 5.62
C ASP A 99 12.34 0.44 6.30
N LEU A 100 12.15 1.76 6.24
CA LEU A 100 13.13 2.71 6.78
C LEU A 100 13.27 2.58 8.30
N GLU A 101 12.22 2.16 9.01
CA GLU A 101 12.28 1.94 10.45
C GLU A 101 13.24 0.80 10.80
N HIS A 102 13.16 -0.32 10.07
CA HIS A 102 14.08 -1.44 10.19
C HIS A 102 15.51 -1.01 9.85
N VAL A 103 15.70 -0.29 8.73
CA VAL A 103 17.01 0.20 8.30
C VAL A 103 17.67 1.11 9.34
N VAL A 104 16.90 1.97 10.00
CA VAL A 104 17.41 2.91 11.03
C VAL A 104 17.67 2.20 12.36
N LYS A 105 16.89 1.17 12.71
CA LYS A 105 17.03 0.44 13.98
C LYS A 105 18.06 -0.68 13.94
N ASP A 106 18.39 -1.19 12.76
CA ASP A 106 19.38 -2.25 12.61
C ASP A 106 20.81 -1.70 12.72
N ASN A 107 21.44 -1.94 13.86
CA ASN A 107 22.82 -1.51 14.13
C ASN A 107 23.88 -2.19 13.23
N SER A 108 23.51 -3.23 12.48
CA SER A 108 24.41 -3.84 11.48
C SER A 108 24.47 -3.04 10.18
N ILE A 109 23.49 -2.17 9.92
CA ILE A 109 23.44 -1.33 8.73
C ILE A 109 24.12 0.01 9.02
N ILE A 110 25.18 0.31 8.28
CA ILE A 110 25.89 1.59 8.41
C ILE A 110 25.33 2.59 7.40
N LEU A 111 24.54 3.55 7.88
CA LEU A 111 24.04 4.66 7.08
C LEU A 111 25.09 5.77 6.95
N MET A 112 25.75 5.80 5.80
CA MET A 112 26.65 6.90 5.43
C MET A 112 25.87 8.19 5.15
N PRO A 113 26.51 9.38 5.28
CA PRO A 113 25.87 10.65 4.96
C PRO A 113 25.27 10.70 3.55
N GLU A 114 25.87 10.04 2.57
CA GLU A 114 25.33 9.92 1.22
C GLU A 114 23.97 9.19 1.18
N HIS A 115 23.82 8.10 1.96
CA HIS A 115 22.57 7.35 2.05
C HIS A 115 21.46 8.21 2.66
N ILE A 116 21.77 8.92 3.74
CA ILE A 116 20.82 9.83 4.41
C ILE A 116 20.37 10.93 3.46
N LYS A 117 21.32 11.53 2.73
CA LYS A 117 21.04 12.55 1.72
C LYS A 117 20.13 12.01 0.62
N ASN A 118 20.40 10.80 0.14
CA ASN A 118 19.61 10.18 -0.92
C ASN A 118 18.17 9.85 -0.46
N ILE A 119 18.01 9.22 0.70
CA ILE A 119 16.68 8.92 1.29
C ILE A 119 15.88 10.21 1.49
N THR A 120 16.54 11.26 1.98
CA THR A 120 15.91 12.58 2.17
C THR A 120 15.46 13.15 0.83
N LEU A 121 16.31 13.12 -0.20
CA LEU A 121 15.98 13.60 -1.54
C LEU A 121 14.79 12.84 -2.12
N GLN A 122 14.81 11.50 -2.08
CA GLN A 122 13.71 10.67 -2.58
C GLN A 122 12.39 10.97 -1.86
N THR A 123 12.44 11.15 -0.54
CA THR A 123 11.26 11.51 0.27
C THR A 123 10.70 12.86 -0.15
N LEU A 124 11.56 13.87 -0.37
CA LEU A 124 11.15 15.20 -0.79
C LEU A 124 10.58 15.21 -2.22
N LEU A 125 11.15 14.44 -3.14
CA LEU A 125 10.61 14.28 -4.50
C LEU A 125 9.22 13.64 -4.50
N GLY A 126 9.01 12.61 -3.67
CA GLY A 126 7.68 12.02 -3.47
C GLY A 126 6.67 13.02 -2.90
N LEU A 127 7.07 13.81 -1.91
CA LEU A 127 6.21 14.85 -1.32
C LEU A 127 5.90 15.98 -2.31
N GLU A 128 6.88 16.43 -3.08
CA GLU A 128 6.68 17.41 -4.15
C GLU A 128 5.63 16.93 -5.14
N TYR A 129 5.75 15.70 -5.63
CA TYR A 129 4.77 15.12 -6.53
C TYR A 129 3.36 15.07 -5.92
N LEU A 130 3.23 14.65 -4.66
CA LEU A 130 1.93 14.63 -3.97
C LEU A 130 1.33 16.04 -3.86
N HIS A 131 2.14 17.03 -3.48
CA HIS A 131 1.69 18.40 -3.33
C HIS A 131 1.30 19.04 -4.67
N LEU A 132 1.97 18.70 -5.77
CA LEU A 132 1.58 19.10 -7.13
C LEU A 132 0.19 18.56 -7.53
N HIS A 133 -0.20 17.40 -6.99
CA HIS A 133 -1.51 16.79 -7.19
C HIS A 133 -2.54 17.21 -6.11
N TRP A 134 -2.22 18.22 -5.30
CA TRP A 134 -3.07 18.72 -4.21
C TRP A 134 -3.39 17.67 -3.14
N ILE A 135 -2.53 16.65 -3.02
CA ILE A 135 -2.65 15.59 -2.02
C ILE A 135 -1.73 15.92 -0.85
N LEU A 136 -2.33 16.08 0.33
CA LEU A 136 -1.57 16.20 1.56
C LEU A 136 -1.37 14.82 2.18
N HIS A 137 -0.12 14.42 2.38
CA HIS A 137 0.23 13.18 3.08
C HIS A 137 -0.05 13.33 4.59
N ARG A 138 -1.33 13.43 4.99
CA ARG A 138 -1.73 13.40 6.39
C ARG A 138 -1.71 11.94 6.87
N VAL A 139 -0.93 11.70 7.93
CA VAL A 139 -0.66 10.45 8.68
C VAL A 139 -1.85 9.50 8.91
N ARG A 140 -3.09 9.89 8.60
CA ARG A 140 -4.29 9.03 8.73
C ARG A 140 -4.35 7.91 7.68
N LEU A 141 -3.56 8.00 6.62
CA LEU A 141 -3.39 6.95 5.63
C LEU A 141 -1.92 6.55 5.59
N HIS A 142 -1.57 5.44 6.24
CA HIS A 142 -0.31 4.70 6.00
C HIS A 142 -0.30 4.17 4.56
N PHE A 143 -0.19 5.08 3.58
CA PHE A 143 0.09 4.78 2.20
C PHE A 143 1.35 5.55 1.84
N ALA A 144 2.35 4.79 1.39
CA ALA A 144 3.21 5.23 0.31
C ALA A 144 4.26 6.33 0.60
N VAL A 145 5.20 6.09 1.51
CA VAL A 145 6.53 6.72 1.47
C VAL A 145 7.46 5.71 2.14
N THR A 146 8.48 5.08 1.55
CA THR A 146 9.37 5.34 0.41
C THR A 146 9.76 3.98 -0.21
N ASN A 147 10.09 3.99 -1.50
CA ASN A 147 10.85 2.92 -2.15
C ASN A 147 12.30 3.02 -1.64
N CYS A 148 12.64 2.35 -0.53
CA CYS A 148 14.04 2.20 -0.12
C CYS A 148 14.65 1.07 -0.96
N GLY A 149 14.96 1.38 -2.21
CA GLY A 149 15.87 0.61 -3.06
C GLY A 149 17.28 1.18 -2.98
#